data_AF-A0A165DQC2-F1
#
_entry.id   AF-A0A165DQC2-F1
#
_cell.length_a   1.000
_cell.length_b   1.000
_cell.length_c   1.000
_cell.angle_alpha   90.00
_cell.angle_beta   90.00
_cell.angle_gamma   90.00
#
_symmetry.space_group_name_H-M   'P 1'
#
loop_
_entity.id
_entity.type
_entity.pdbx_description
1 polymer ?
#
loop_
_entity_poly.entity_id
_entity_poly.type
_entity_poly.pdbx_seq_one_letter_code
_entity_poly.pdbx_strand_id
1 'polypeptide(L)'
;MAAAARFPPALAWLSFALITFTRGFPLTSPPPLATAALQARWDPEISTVSNGTIIVTNPDTGNVTAQGLASDGSGHDFNASAIIWIVYCFVIGVPLALLGIKIPRMTIGIGIGITATACLWAAFINTEPADSLSDLVVTLIPVCLFLPGFLFGFHHFGHLAGVILIVVASGFSWGVRICLFREDLLVREVYGDWLIGASFAVIHVLVIPHFERIAVALASASVGTFFIALGIDLAVNKQEGMSLGLRLMCDRNKHHWVDLVLEGWKPPTSTIIIVAISLPAALLFAYAQHRLFPKSYRKVPEDDEEEIPPLPERASITDEKEKPPVRIRIAVQEASSTSAPTPVEGSIHTESDINLMERRQSQLTDSSYTPS
;
A
#
# COMPACT_ATOMS: atom_id res chain seq x y z
N MET A 1 -2.20 -17.78 -14.10
CA MET A 1 -0.72 -17.76 -14.03
C MET A 1 -0.08 -16.50 -14.63
N ALA A 2 -0.65 -15.87 -15.67
CA ALA A 2 -0.10 -14.62 -16.25
C ALA A 2 -0.05 -13.42 -15.29
N ALA A 3 -0.95 -13.33 -14.29
CA ALA A 3 -0.92 -12.26 -13.28
C ALA A 3 0.25 -12.38 -12.29
N ALA A 4 0.67 -13.61 -11.94
CA ALA A 4 1.80 -13.84 -11.04
C ALA A 4 3.14 -13.43 -11.68
N ALA A 5 3.24 -13.51 -13.02
CA ALA A 5 4.44 -13.09 -13.76
C ALA A 5 4.61 -11.56 -13.84
N ARG A 6 3.54 -10.77 -13.60
CA ARG A 6 3.58 -9.30 -13.59
C ARG A 6 3.84 -8.71 -12.19
N PHE A 7 3.80 -9.53 -11.17
CA PHE A 7 3.99 -9.13 -9.77
C PHE A 7 5.44 -8.72 -9.45
N PRO A 8 6.49 -9.42 -9.93
CA PRO A 8 7.89 -9.05 -9.66
C PRO A 8 8.28 -7.63 -10.14
N PRO A 9 7.93 -7.18 -11.36
CA PRO A 9 8.26 -5.82 -11.77
C PRO A 9 7.45 -4.78 -10.97
N ALA A 10 6.20 -5.06 -10.58
CA ALA A 10 5.42 -4.15 -9.73
C ALA A 10 5.99 -4.05 -8.30
N LEU A 11 6.46 -5.16 -7.72
CA LEU A 11 7.18 -5.18 -6.45
C LEU A 11 8.52 -4.47 -6.54
N ALA A 12 9.24 -4.63 -7.66
CA ALA A 12 10.46 -3.89 -7.92
C ALA A 12 10.17 -2.39 -8.03
N TRP A 13 9.12 -1.97 -8.73
CA TRP A 13 8.70 -0.56 -8.80
C TRP A 13 8.26 0.00 -7.44
N LEU A 14 7.54 -0.79 -6.63
CA LEU A 14 7.18 -0.41 -5.26
C LEU A 14 8.42 -0.28 -4.37
N SER A 15 9.39 -1.19 -4.52
CA SER A 15 10.65 -1.16 -3.79
C SER A 15 11.52 0.02 -4.24
N PHE A 16 11.56 0.32 -5.55
CA PHE A 16 12.22 1.50 -6.10
C PHE A 16 11.53 2.80 -5.66
N ALA A 17 10.21 2.83 -5.57
CA ALA A 17 9.46 3.96 -5.01
C ALA A 17 9.77 4.15 -3.52
N LEU A 18 9.82 3.07 -2.73
CA LEU A 18 10.21 3.12 -1.32
C LEU A 18 11.68 3.56 -1.14
N ILE A 19 12.59 3.11 -2.00
CA ILE A 19 14.00 3.51 -1.98
C ILE A 19 14.16 4.98 -2.38
N THR A 20 13.44 5.45 -3.39
CA THR A 20 13.48 6.86 -3.82
C THR A 20 12.80 7.82 -2.82
N PHE A 21 11.82 7.36 -2.04
CA PHE A 21 11.20 8.16 -0.98
C PHE A 21 12.05 8.34 0.30
N THR A 22 13.17 7.62 0.44
CA THR A 22 14.09 7.85 1.58
C THR A 22 14.99 9.08 1.43
N ARG A 23 14.92 9.77 0.28
CA ARG A 23 15.46 11.12 0.12
C ARG A 23 14.47 11.96 -0.67
N GLY A 24 13.56 12.63 0.03
CA GLY A 24 12.65 13.63 -0.54
C GLY A 24 13.39 14.86 -1.05
N PHE A 25 14.18 14.71 -2.11
CA PHE A 25 14.81 15.80 -2.86
C PHE A 25 14.28 15.79 -4.30
N PRO A 26 13.60 16.84 -4.77
CA PRO A 26 13.46 17.06 -6.19
C PRO A 26 14.84 17.34 -6.77
N LEU A 27 15.36 16.40 -7.57
CA LEU A 27 16.51 16.63 -8.44
C LEU A 27 16.11 17.69 -9.49
N THR A 28 16.44 18.96 -9.21
CA THR A 28 16.90 20.04 -10.14
C THR A 28 16.66 21.44 -9.50
N SER A 29 17.70 22.24 -9.31
CA SER A 29 17.70 23.62 -8.71
C SER A 29 17.84 24.72 -9.79
N PRO A 30 17.88 26.08 -9.51
CA PRO A 30 17.48 26.96 -8.37
C PRO A 30 16.54 28.16 -8.84
N PRO A 31 16.13 29.25 -8.08
CA PRO A 31 16.66 29.90 -6.85
C PRO A 31 15.61 30.40 -5.79
N PRO A 32 15.93 31.38 -4.90
CA PRO A 32 15.93 31.29 -3.44
C PRO A 32 14.57 31.67 -2.81
N LEU A 33 13.58 30.78 -2.88
CA LEU A 33 12.75 30.65 -1.69
C LEU A 33 13.45 29.62 -0.83
N ALA A 34 13.62 29.92 0.46
CA ALA A 34 14.02 28.94 1.45
C ALA A 34 12.94 27.84 1.47
N THR A 35 12.98 26.93 0.51
CA THR A 35 12.36 25.63 0.61
C THR A 35 12.99 25.05 1.85
N ALA A 36 12.25 25.08 2.95
CA ALA A 36 12.52 24.31 4.14
C ALA A 36 12.63 22.87 3.68
N ALA A 37 13.84 22.48 3.28
CA ALA A 37 14.15 21.11 2.95
C ALA A 37 13.71 20.32 4.19
N LEU A 38 12.88 19.30 3.99
CA LEU A 38 12.52 18.36 5.04
C LEU A 38 13.82 17.73 5.54
N GLN A 39 14.38 18.34 6.58
CA GLN A 39 15.59 17.86 7.22
C GLN A 39 15.14 16.84 8.23
N ALA A 40 15.58 15.60 8.02
CA ALA A 40 15.44 14.56 9.03
C ALA A 40 16.08 15.03 10.35
N ARG A 41 15.53 14.54 11.46
CA ARG A 41 16.13 14.66 12.78
C ARG A 41 17.63 14.29 12.73
N TRP A 42 18.45 15.13 13.32
CA TRP A 42 19.90 14.96 13.52
C TRP A 42 20.18 14.77 15.01
N ASP A 43 21.37 14.25 15.36
CA ASP A 43 21.79 14.07 16.75
C ASP A 43 22.18 15.41 17.36
N PRO A 44 21.44 15.92 18.37
CA PRO A 44 21.64 17.28 18.78
C PRO A 44 22.66 17.50 19.88
N GLU A 45 23.23 18.71 19.91
CA GLU A 45 23.93 19.19 21.09
C GLU A 45 22.89 19.71 22.09
N ILE A 46 22.87 19.11 23.26
CA ILE A 46 21.88 19.39 24.31
C ILE A 46 22.59 20.11 25.43
N SER A 47 22.09 21.29 25.78
CA SER A 47 22.55 22.02 26.94
C SER A 47 21.38 22.32 27.87
N THR A 48 21.56 22.00 29.16
CA THR A 48 20.57 22.30 30.19
C THR A 48 21.03 23.55 30.93
N VAL A 49 20.23 24.61 30.84
CA VAL A 49 20.51 25.86 31.56
C VAL A 49 20.16 25.69 33.04
N SER A 50 20.74 26.50 33.92
CA SER A 50 20.55 26.43 35.38
C SER A 50 19.10 26.52 35.87
N ASN A 51 18.19 27.02 35.02
CA ASN A 51 16.75 27.06 35.26
C ASN A 51 16.02 25.76 34.85
N GLY A 52 16.73 24.72 34.40
CA GLY A 52 16.16 23.46 33.92
C GLY A 52 15.67 23.48 32.48
N THR A 53 15.77 24.62 31.77
CA THR A 53 15.40 24.71 30.36
C THR A 53 16.40 23.95 29.50
N ILE A 54 15.89 23.08 28.64
CA ILE A 54 16.69 22.30 27.69
C ILE A 54 16.80 23.10 26.39
N ILE A 55 18.02 23.39 25.97
CA ILE A 55 18.33 24.04 24.70
C ILE A 55 18.90 22.98 23.75
N VAL A 56 18.23 22.83 22.61
CA VAL A 56 18.61 21.92 21.53
C VAL A 56 19.30 22.73 20.43
N THR A 57 20.59 22.51 20.22
CA THR A 57 21.43 23.28 19.30
C THR A 57 21.91 22.41 18.16
N ASN A 58 21.78 22.91 16.93
CA ASN A 58 22.27 22.24 15.73
C ASN A 58 23.80 22.23 15.68
N PRO A 59 24.46 21.06 15.65
CA PRO A 59 25.92 20.98 15.72
C PRO A 59 26.57 21.54 14.45
N ASP A 60 25.90 21.45 13.31
CA ASP A 60 26.44 21.91 12.03
C ASP A 60 26.34 23.44 11.88
N THR A 61 25.27 24.05 12.41
CA THR A 61 24.95 25.47 12.21
C THR A 61 25.11 26.33 13.46
N GLY A 62 25.20 25.71 14.65
CA GLY A 62 25.17 26.39 15.95
C GLY A 62 23.82 27.02 16.31
N ASN A 63 22.78 26.83 15.49
CA ASN A 63 21.48 27.47 15.70
C ASN A 63 20.62 26.70 16.71
N VAL A 64 19.99 27.44 17.62
CA VAL A 64 19.00 26.89 18.55
C VAL A 64 17.73 26.51 17.79
N THR A 65 17.27 25.28 17.99
CA THR A 65 16.02 24.78 17.42
C THR A 65 14.92 24.83 18.47
N ALA A 66 13.91 25.67 18.24
CA ALA A 66 12.73 25.74 19.10
C ALA A 66 12.09 24.35 19.24
N GLN A 67 11.75 23.99 20.48
CA GLN A 67 11.12 22.70 20.82
C GLN A 67 9.65 22.93 21.18
N GLY A 68 8.81 22.01 20.75
CA GLY A 68 7.37 22.00 21.00
C GLY A 68 6.88 20.65 21.52
N LEU A 69 5.66 20.64 22.04
CA LEU A 69 4.96 19.42 22.43
C LEU A 69 4.53 18.65 21.19
N ALA A 70 4.65 17.33 21.24
CA ALA A 70 4.42 16.48 20.10
C ALA A 70 2.96 15.96 20.08
N SER A 71 2.01 16.79 19.63
CA SER A 71 0.58 16.43 19.60
C SER A 71 0.16 15.60 18.38
N ASP A 72 -0.21 14.33 18.56
CA ASP A 72 -0.63 13.42 17.48
C ASP A 72 -2.02 13.73 16.89
N GLY A 73 -2.61 14.85 17.30
CA GLY A 73 -3.96 15.27 16.98
C GLY A 73 -5.01 14.55 17.82
N SER A 74 -4.69 13.50 18.57
CA SER A 74 -5.67 12.73 19.34
C SER A 74 -6.27 13.50 20.52
N GLY A 75 -5.84 14.74 20.76
CA GLY A 75 -6.45 15.63 21.72
C GLY A 75 -5.83 15.55 23.11
N HIS A 76 -6.58 16.01 24.09
CA HIS A 76 -6.32 15.81 25.52
C HIS A 76 -7.64 15.36 26.15
N ASP A 77 -7.59 14.30 26.96
CA ASP A 77 -8.77 13.65 27.54
C ASP A 77 -9.82 13.27 26.48
N PHE A 78 -11.10 13.57 26.73
CA PHE A 78 -12.22 13.35 25.82
C PHE A 78 -12.65 14.64 25.14
N ASN A 79 -11.69 15.45 24.70
CA ASN A 79 -12.00 16.60 23.86
C ASN A 79 -12.53 16.15 22.48
N ALA A 80 -12.93 17.12 21.64
CA ALA A 80 -13.54 16.82 20.34
C ALA A 80 -12.64 15.95 19.46
N SER A 81 -11.33 16.22 19.41
CA SER A 81 -10.38 15.46 18.59
C SER A 81 -10.24 14.01 19.05
N ALA A 82 -10.16 13.78 20.36
CA ALA A 82 -10.11 12.44 20.95
C ALA A 82 -11.36 11.63 20.61
N ILE A 83 -12.55 12.24 20.78
CA ILE A 83 -13.82 11.59 20.45
C ILE A 83 -13.87 11.22 18.96
N ILE A 84 -13.43 12.12 18.08
CA ILE A 84 -13.40 11.86 16.63
C ILE A 84 -12.51 10.64 16.32
N TRP A 85 -11.30 10.57 16.87
CA TRP A 85 -10.40 9.44 16.65
C TRP A 85 -10.95 8.13 17.21
N ILE A 86 -11.50 8.15 18.42
CA ILE A 86 -12.11 6.96 19.05
C ILE A 86 -13.26 6.45 18.18
N VAL A 87 -14.18 7.35 17.76
CA VAL A 87 -15.29 7.00 16.89
C VAL A 87 -14.80 6.47 15.55
N TYR A 88 -13.83 7.15 14.92
CA TYR A 88 -13.22 6.72 13.67
C TYR A 88 -12.63 5.31 13.78
N CYS A 89 -11.88 5.03 14.85
CA CYS A 89 -11.30 3.73 15.13
C CYS A 89 -12.37 2.62 15.21
N PHE A 90 -13.49 2.83 15.90
CA PHE A 90 -14.54 1.83 15.98
C PHE A 90 -15.36 1.70 14.68
N VAL A 91 -15.67 2.82 14.02
CA VAL A 91 -16.43 2.84 12.74
C VAL A 91 -15.68 2.08 11.65
N ILE A 92 -14.36 2.14 11.64
CA ILE A 92 -13.52 1.40 10.69
C ILE A 92 -13.18 -0.01 11.20
N GLY A 93 -12.81 -0.11 12.47
CA GLY A 93 -12.30 -1.33 13.08
C GLY A 93 -13.32 -2.46 13.18
N VAL A 94 -14.53 -2.15 13.66
CA VAL A 94 -15.57 -3.17 13.89
C VAL A 94 -16.06 -3.80 12.58
N PRO A 95 -16.41 -3.04 11.52
CA PRO A 95 -16.82 -3.65 10.26
C PRO A 95 -15.71 -4.46 9.60
N LEU A 96 -14.45 -4.00 9.66
CA LEU A 96 -13.31 -4.76 9.13
C LEU A 96 -13.07 -6.06 9.91
N ALA A 97 -13.13 -6.02 11.24
CA ALA A 97 -12.91 -7.19 12.10
C ALA A 97 -14.01 -8.25 11.96
N LEU A 98 -15.26 -7.85 11.71
CA LEU A 98 -16.40 -8.78 11.66
C LEU A 98 -16.83 -9.16 10.24
N LEU A 99 -16.78 -8.22 9.29
CA LEU A 99 -17.44 -8.32 7.99
C LEU A 99 -16.51 -8.07 6.81
N GLY A 100 -15.19 -7.99 7.04
CA GLY A 100 -14.20 -7.62 6.03
C GLY A 100 -14.32 -8.38 4.70
N ILE A 101 -14.42 -9.71 4.73
CA ILE A 101 -14.58 -10.49 3.49
C ILE A 101 -16.00 -10.50 2.92
N LYS A 102 -17.01 -10.17 3.73
CA LYS A 102 -18.41 -10.15 3.29
C LYS A 102 -18.69 -8.96 2.38
N ILE A 103 -18.01 -7.83 2.64
CA ILE A 103 -18.26 -6.55 1.97
C ILE A 103 -16.97 -6.10 1.26
N PRO A 104 -16.52 -6.82 0.20
CA PRO A 104 -15.19 -6.61 -0.39
C PRO A 104 -14.98 -5.19 -0.91
N ARG A 105 -16.01 -4.56 -1.51
CA ARG A 105 -15.94 -3.17 -1.98
C ARG A 105 -15.66 -2.18 -0.86
N MET A 106 -16.33 -2.36 0.28
CA MET A 106 -16.11 -1.51 1.45
C MET A 106 -14.72 -1.72 2.02
N THR A 107 -14.24 -2.97 2.12
CA THR A 107 -12.89 -3.28 2.61
C THR A 107 -11.79 -2.68 1.74
N ILE A 108 -11.96 -2.72 0.41
CA ILE A 108 -11.03 -2.10 -0.55
C ILE A 108 -11.01 -0.58 -0.39
N GLY A 109 -12.19 0.04 -0.32
CA GLY A 109 -12.32 1.47 -0.03
C GLY A 109 -11.64 1.84 1.29
N ILE A 110 -11.92 1.10 2.35
CA ILE A 110 -11.31 1.31 3.67
C ILE A 110 -9.78 1.20 3.57
N GLY A 111 -9.25 0.22 2.83
CA GLY A 111 -7.81 0.09 2.61
C GLY A 111 -7.18 1.35 2.01
N ILE A 112 -7.76 1.87 0.92
CA ILE A 112 -7.26 3.11 0.28
C ILE A 112 -7.43 4.31 1.21
N GLY A 113 -8.59 4.45 1.84
CA GLY A 113 -8.89 5.55 2.76
C GLY A 113 -7.93 5.60 3.94
N ILE A 114 -7.70 4.47 4.62
CA ILE A 114 -6.76 4.37 5.75
C ILE A 114 -5.34 4.73 5.29
N THR A 115 -4.90 4.24 4.13
CA THR A 115 -3.56 4.58 3.61
C THR A 115 -3.44 6.09 3.40
N ALA A 116 -4.42 6.72 2.75
CA ALA A 116 -4.41 8.16 2.52
C ALA A 116 -4.39 8.94 3.84
N THR A 117 -5.25 8.57 4.80
CA THR A 117 -5.29 9.15 6.15
C THR A 117 -3.96 9.00 6.87
N ALA A 118 -3.37 7.80 6.89
CA ALA A 118 -2.11 7.53 7.57
C ALA A 118 -0.93 8.30 6.94
N CYS A 119 -0.83 8.34 5.61
CA CYS A 119 0.20 9.09 4.91
C CYS A 119 0.09 10.59 5.19
N LEU A 120 -1.12 11.14 5.17
CA LEU A 120 -1.34 12.56 5.44
C LEU A 120 -1.08 12.91 6.90
N TRP A 121 -1.57 12.09 7.84
CA TRP A 121 -1.29 12.25 9.26
C TRP A 121 0.23 12.22 9.53
N ALA A 122 0.94 11.25 8.95
CA ALA A 122 2.40 11.17 9.05
C ALA A 122 3.08 12.41 8.47
N ALA A 123 2.57 12.96 7.36
CA ALA A 123 3.09 14.21 6.80
C ALA A 123 2.88 15.39 7.76
N PHE A 124 1.72 15.51 8.40
CA PHE A 124 1.43 16.59 9.36
C PHE A 124 2.37 16.56 10.56
N ILE A 125 2.49 15.43 11.26
CA ILE A 125 3.36 15.35 12.46
C ILE A 125 4.84 15.63 12.11
N ASN A 126 5.28 15.30 10.89
CA ASN A 126 6.63 15.57 10.41
C ASN A 126 6.86 17.01 9.90
N THR A 127 5.79 17.79 9.68
CA THR A 127 5.85 19.18 9.20
C THR A 127 5.35 20.21 10.21
N GLU A 128 4.89 19.75 11.37
CA GLU A 128 4.42 20.60 12.47
C GLU A 128 5.55 21.51 12.99
N PRO A 129 5.34 22.83 13.10
CA PRO A 129 6.33 23.74 13.68
C PRO A 129 6.41 23.56 15.19
N ALA A 130 7.38 24.22 15.84
CA ALA A 130 7.50 24.19 17.31
C ALA A 130 6.25 24.71 18.03
N ASP A 131 5.53 25.65 17.43
CA ASP A 131 4.21 26.05 17.88
C ASP A 131 3.19 25.01 17.40
N SER A 132 2.73 24.15 18.32
CA SER A 132 1.84 23.03 18.00
C SER A 132 0.61 23.49 17.22
N LEU A 133 0.27 22.76 16.15
CA LEU A 133 -0.97 22.98 15.43
C LEU A 133 -2.17 22.60 16.32
N SER A 134 -3.34 23.15 16.04
CA SER A 134 -4.55 22.71 16.74
C SER A 134 -4.80 21.23 16.46
N ASP A 135 -4.98 20.42 17.51
CA ASP A 135 -5.27 18.99 17.42
C ASP A 135 -6.46 18.68 16.50
N LEU A 136 -7.43 19.60 16.48
CA LEU A 136 -8.61 19.49 15.63
C LEU A 136 -8.23 19.54 14.14
N VAL A 137 -7.24 20.36 13.76
CA VAL A 137 -6.72 20.45 12.39
C VAL A 137 -5.96 19.18 12.02
N VAL A 138 -5.08 18.71 12.91
CA VAL A 138 -4.29 17.48 12.73
C VAL A 138 -5.19 16.24 12.67
N THR A 139 -6.37 16.28 13.27
CA THR A 139 -7.37 15.20 13.20
C THR A 139 -8.28 15.29 11.98
N LEU A 140 -8.91 16.46 11.79
CA LEU A 140 -10.00 16.60 10.84
C LEU A 140 -9.50 16.44 9.40
N ILE A 141 -8.31 16.96 9.08
CA ILE A 141 -7.81 16.91 7.70
C ILE A 141 -7.50 15.45 7.28
N PRO A 142 -6.71 14.65 8.04
CA PRO A 142 -6.50 13.23 7.71
C PRO A 142 -7.77 12.39 7.71
N VAL A 143 -8.68 12.61 8.67
CA VAL A 143 -9.96 11.90 8.72
C VAL A 143 -10.87 12.28 7.55
N CYS A 144 -10.89 13.54 7.12
CA CYS A 144 -11.66 13.94 5.93
C CYS A 144 -11.07 13.37 4.64
N LEU A 145 -9.75 13.19 4.55
CA LEU A 145 -9.10 12.56 3.39
C LEU A 145 -9.45 11.07 3.26
N PHE A 146 -9.91 10.42 4.33
CA PHE A 146 -10.44 9.06 4.27
C PHE A 146 -11.56 8.93 3.23
N LEU A 147 -12.50 9.88 3.20
CA LEU A 147 -13.71 9.81 2.36
C LEU A 147 -13.41 9.70 0.85
N PRO A 148 -12.62 10.59 0.22
CA PRO A 148 -12.30 10.43 -1.20
C PRO A 148 -11.51 9.14 -1.48
N GLY A 149 -10.60 8.72 -0.60
CA GLY A 149 -9.90 7.43 -0.74
C GLY A 149 -10.85 6.23 -0.66
N PHE A 150 -11.80 6.28 0.27
CA PHE A 150 -12.84 5.28 0.44
C PHE A 150 -13.73 5.18 -0.80
N LEU A 151 -14.22 6.32 -1.30
CA LEU A 151 -15.04 6.39 -2.52
C LEU A 151 -14.26 5.88 -3.75
N PHE A 152 -12.96 6.18 -3.83
CA PHE A 152 -12.12 5.68 -4.92
C PHE A 152 -12.08 4.15 -5.00
N GLY A 153 -12.12 3.46 -3.85
CA GLY A 153 -12.13 1.99 -3.80
C GLY A 153 -13.41 1.32 -4.34
N PHE A 154 -14.50 2.07 -4.53
CA PHE A 154 -15.70 1.54 -5.18
C PHE A 154 -15.52 1.38 -6.69
N HIS A 155 -14.62 2.15 -7.31
CA HIS A 155 -14.34 2.04 -8.74
C HIS A 155 -13.54 0.77 -9.08
N HIS A 156 -13.72 0.27 -10.31
CA HIS A 156 -13.01 -0.92 -10.79
C HIS A 156 -11.48 -0.74 -10.76
N PHE A 157 -10.98 0.46 -11.09
CA PHE A 157 -9.55 0.79 -11.04
C PHE A 157 -8.98 0.73 -9.61
N GLY A 158 -9.81 1.03 -8.60
CA GLY A 158 -9.40 1.01 -7.19
C GLY A 158 -9.32 -0.40 -6.59
N HIS A 159 -9.86 -1.43 -7.26
CA HIS A 159 -9.94 -2.77 -6.68
C HIS A 159 -8.57 -3.36 -6.35
N LEU A 160 -7.68 -3.45 -7.34
CA LEU A 160 -6.34 -4.01 -7.14
C LEU A 160 -5.53 -3.19 -6.14
N ALA A 161 -5.60 -1.86 -6.25
CA ALA A 161 -4.91 -0.96 -5.34
C ALA A 161 -5.39 -1.16 -3.89
N GLY A 162 -6.70 -1.20 -3.65
CA GLY A 162 -7.22 -1.36 -2.29
C GLY A 162 -6.96 -2.74 -1.68
N VAL A 163 -6.94 -3.82 -2.49
CA VAL A 163 -6.51 -5.14 -2.00
C VAL A 163 -5.05 -5.12 -1.58
N ILE A 164 -4.16 -4.52 -2.39
CA ILE A 164 -2.73 -4.41 -2.03
C ILE A 164 -2.58 -3.55 -0.77
N LEU A 165 -3.24 -2.39 -0.72
CA LEU A 165 -3.12 -1.43 0.38
C LEU A 165 -3.65 -1.98 1.72
N ILE A 166 -4.80 -2.67 1.74
CA ILE A 166 -5.30 -3.27 2.98
C ILE A 166 -4.38 -4.40 3.48
N VAL A 167 -3.78 -5.16 2.57
CA VAL A 167 -2.84 -6.23 2.90
C VAL A 167 -1.51 -5.67 3.43
N VAL A 168 -0.99 -4.60 2.80
CA VAL A 168 0.17 -3.83 3.31
C VAL A 168 -0.12 -3.28 4.70
N ALA A 169 -1.25 -2.59 4.87
CA ALA A 169 -1.67 -2.02 6.16
C ALA A 169 -1.80 -3.11 7.23
N SER A 170 -2.31 -4.28 6.87
CA SER A 170 -2.37 -5.41 7.78
C SER A 170 -1.00 -5.88 8.23
N GLY A 171 -0.08 -6.17 7.31
CA GLY A 171 1.25 -6.64 7.70
C GLY A 171 1.99 -5.58 8.51
N PHE A 172 1.90 -4.31 8.10
CA PHE A 172 2.47 -3.21 8.88
C PHE A 172 1.88 -3.14 10.29
N SER A 173 0.57 -3.30 10.44
CA SER A 173 -0.08 -3.30 11.77
C SER A 173 0.36 -4.47 12.67
N TRP A 174 0.78 -5.60 12.11
CA TRP A 174 1.40 -6.69 12.89
C TRP A 174 2.77 -6.26 13.41
N GLY A 175 3.62 -5.73 12.53
CA GLY A 175 4.94 -5.25 12.93
C GLY A 175 4.87 -4.12 13.97
N VAL A 176 3.98 -3.14 13.77
CA VAL A 176 3.71 -2.06 14.74
C VAL A 176 3.35 -2.64 16.10
N ARG A 177 2.37 -3.55 16.18
CA ARG A 177 1.96 -4.17 17.45
C ARG A 177 3.10 -4.90 18.15
N ILE A 178 4.00 -5.52 17.40
CA ILE A 178 5.20 -6.17 17.94
C ILE A 178 6.19 -5.12 18.48
N CYS A 179 6.40 -4.02 17.76
CA CYS A 179 7.24 -2.90 18.20
C CYS A 179 6.69 -2.24 19.47
N LEU A 180 5.36 -2.25 19.65
CA LEU A 180 4.67 -1.68 20.80
C LEU A 180 4.69 -2.57 22.07
N PHE A 181 5.62 -3.52 22.22
CA PHE A 181 5.78 -4.26 23.48
C PHE A 181 6.85 -3.72 24.40
N ARG A 182 7.72 -2.83 23.90
CA ARG A 182 8.91 -2.40 24.60
C ARG A 182 8.97 -0.88 24.70
N GLU A 183 9.47 -0.38 25.83
CA GLU A 183 9.83 1.02 25.99
C GLU A 183 10.78 1.47 24.86
N ASP A 184 10.54 2.67 24.34
CA ASP A 184 11.27 3.26 23.21
C ASP A 184 11.25 2.38 21.94
N LEU A 185 10.16 1.61 21.77
CA LEU A 185 9.95 0.64 20.71
C LEU A 185 10.92 -0.56 20.79
N LEU A 186 10.79 -1.51 19.86
CA LEU A 186 11.52 -2.78 19.96
C LEU A 186 12.98 -2.62 19.54
N VAL A 187 13.25 -1.79 18.53
CA VAL A 187 14.60 -1.47 18.07
C VAL A 187 14.88 -0.01 18.34
N ARG A 188 15.93 0.28 19.13
CA ARG A 188 16.34 1.65 19.47
C ARG A 188 16.57 2.53 18.24
N GLU A 189 17.02 1.92 17.15
CA GLU A 189 17.18 2.58 15.86
C GLU A 189 15.85 2.69 15.13
N VAL A 190 15.50 3.92 14.76
CA VAL A 190 14.29 4.30 14.02
C VAL A 190 13.95 3.40 12.85
N TYR A 191 14.96 3.05 12.03
CA TYR A 191 14.75 2.25 10.83
C TYR A 191 14.45 0.78 11.15
N GLY A 192 14.80 0.31 12.36
CA GLY A 192 14.58 -1.05 12.80
C GLY A 192 13.10 -1.40 12.90
N ASP A 193 12.30 -0.56 13.58
CA ASP A 193 10.86 -0.80 13.71
C ASP A 193 10.13 -0.69 12.37
N TRP A 194 10.53 0.26 11.52
CA TRP A 194 10.02 0.36 10.15
C TRP A 194 10.38 -0.85 9.31
N LEU A 195 11.58 -1.40 9.46
CA LEU A 195 11.99 -2.63 8.77
C LEU A 195 11.15 -3.82 9.23
N ILE A 196 10.83 -3.92 10.52
CA ILE A 196 9.93 -4.95 11.05
C ILE A 196 8.54 -4.79 10.42
N GLY A 197 7.94 -3.59 10.50
CA GLY A 197 6.65 -3.27 9.88
C GLY A 197 6.60 -3.59 8.39
N ALA A 198 7.61 -3.14 7.64
CA ALA A 198 7.73 -3.37 6.21
C ALA A 198 7.92 -4.86 5.87
N SER A 199 8.69 -5.60 6.67
CA SER A 199 8.89 -7.04 6.47
C SER A 199 7.57 -7.82 6.58
N PHE A 200 6.76 -7.52 7.60
CA PHE A 200 5.43 -8.12 7.73
C PHE A 200 4.49 -7.70 6.60
N ALA A 201 4.54 -6.44 6.15
CA ALA A 201 3.79 -5.97 4.99
C ALA A 201 4.14 -6.75 3.72
N VAL A 202 5.42 -6.98 3.45
CA VAL A 202 5.89 -7.77 2.31
C VAL A 202 5.41 -9.22 2.42
N ILE A 203 5.55 -9.85 3.59
CA ILE A 203 5.08 -11.23 3.82
C ILE A 203 3.58 -11.33 3.50
N HIS A 204 2.77 -10.40 3.99
CA HIS A 204 1.33 -10.37 3.73
C HIS A 204 1.00 -10.20 2.25
N VAL A 205 1.71 -9.32 1.54
CA VAL A 205 1.54 -9.12 0.08
C VAL A 205 1.89 -10.38 -0.71
N LEU A 206 2.92 -11.13 -0.31
CA LEU A 206 3.32 -12.38 -0.96
C LEU A 206 2.27 -13.51 -0.80
N VAL A 207 1.36 -13.41 0.17
CA VAL A 207 0.26 -14.38 0.35
C VAL A 207 -0.84 -14.19 -0.71
N ILE A 208 -1.02 -12.97 -1.24
CA ILE A 208 -2.08 -12.63 -2.21
C ILE A 208 -2.14 -13.61 -3.40
N PRO A 209 -1.05 -13.85 -4.18
CA PRO A 209 -1.13 -14.67 -5.40
C PRO A 209 -1.50 -16.14 -5.14
N HIS A 210 -1.24 -16.64 -3.94
CA HIS A 210 -1.51 -18.05 -3.59
C HIS A 210 -2.84 -18.21 -2.88
N PHE A 211 -3.22 -17.26 -2.02
CA PHE A 211 -4.34 -17.39 -1.10
C PHE A 211 -5.11 -16.08 -0.92
N GLU A 212 -5.49 -15.42 -2.01
CA GLU A 212 -6.14 -14.09 -2.01
C GLU A 212 -7.27 -13.96 -0.96
N ARG A 213 -8.17 -14.95 -0.89
CA ARG A 213 -9.27 -14.94 0.09
C ARG A 213 -8.79 -14.99 1.54
N ILE A 214 -7.75 -15.79 1.83
CA ILE A 214 -7.17 -15.88 3.18
C ILE A 214 -6.41 -14.58 3.47
N ALA A 215 -5.68 -14.05 2.49
CA ALA A 215 -4.95 -12.80 2.61
C ALA A 215 -5.89 -11.65 2.98
N VAL A 216 -7.04 -11.50 2.32
CA VAL A 216 -8.00 -10.44 2.65
C VAL A 216 -8.74 -10.69 3.96
N ALA A 217 -9.07 -11.95 4.30
CA ALA A 217 -9.65 -12.27 5.60
C ALA A 217 -8.71 -11.90 6.75
N LEU A 218 -7.44 -12.29 6.64
CA LEU A 218 -6.40 -11.95 7.59
C LEU A 218 -6.18 -10.43 7.61
N ALA A 219 -6.14 -9.80 6.44
CA ALA A 219 -5.86 -8.38 6.33
C ALA A 219 -6.93 -7.51 6.98
N SER A 220 -8.19 -7.74 6.62
CA SER A 220 -9.32 -7.02 7.19
C SER A 220 -9.46 -7.28 8.69
N ALA A 221 -9.35 -8.53 9.15
CA ALA A 221 -9.40 -8.83 10.58
C ALA A 221 -8.25 -8.17 11.36
N SER A 222 -7.04 -8.22 10.83
CA SER A 222 -5.84 -7.63 11.44
C SER A 222 -5.93 -6.11 11.53
N VAL A 223 -6.28 -5.41 10.43
CA VAL A 223 -6.47 -3.95 10.46
C VAL A 223 -7.65 -3.61 11.38
N GLY A 224 -8.74 -4.38 11.31
CA GLY A 224 -9.91 -4.20 12.17
C GLY A 224 -9.59 -4.26 13.66
N THR A 225 -8.88 -5.31 14.10
CA THR A 225 -8.49 -5.43 15.52
C THR A 225 -7.45 -4.42 15.94
N PHE A 226 -6.58 -3.97 15.02
CA PHE A 226 -5.66 -2.88 15.30
C PHE A 226 -6.40 -1.58 15.62
N PHE A 227 -7.40 -1.20 14.81
CA PHE A 227 -8.20 -0.01 15.07
C PHE A 227 -9.09 -0.15 16.31
N ILE A 228 -9.68 -1.32 16.56
CA ILE A 228 -10.42 -1.57 17.81
C ILE A 228 -9.49 -1.42 19.02
N ALA A 229 -8.29 -2.00 18.96
CA ALA A 229 -7.30 -1.90 20.03
C ALA A 229 -6.87 -0.43 20.25
N LEU A 230 -6.57 0.30 19.17
CA LEU A 230 -6.24 1.72 19.22
C LEU A 230 -7.38 2.55 19.81
N GLY A 231 -8.63 2.30 19.42
CA GLY A 231 -9.81 3.01 19.95
C GLY A 231 -10.07 2.74 21.44
N ILE A 232 -9.89 1.49 21.88
CA ILE A 232 -9.97 1.13 23.31
C ILE A 232 -8.82 1.79 24.08
N ASP A 233 -7.60 1.74 23.53
CA ASP A 233 -6.42 2.29 24.17
C ASP A 233 -6.50 3.82 24.30
N LEU A 234 -6.94 4.52 23.26
CA LEU A 234 -7.23 5.97 23.33
C LEU A 234 -8.31 6.28 24.38
N ALA A 235 -9.31 5.42 24.57
CA ALA A 235 -10.33 5.65 25.59
C ALA A 235 -9.81 5.42 27.03
N VAL A 236 -8.84 4.52 27.22
CA VAL A 236 -8.34 4.14 28.56
C VAL A 236 -7.09 4.92 28.94
N ASN A 237 -6.11 4.95 28.05
CA ASN A 237 -4.78 5.50 28.24
C ASN A 237 -4.57 6.86 27.54
N LYS A 238 -5.59 7.32 26.80
CA LYS A 238 -5.55 8.61 26.09
C LYS A 238 -4.31 8.67 25.18
N GLN A 239 -3.53 9.74 25.27
CA GLN A 239 -2.35 9.98 24.46
C GLN A 239 -1.14 9.14 24.89
N GLU A 240 -1.10 8.61 26.11
CA GLU A 240 0.11 7.95 26.66
C GLU A 240 0.33 6.53 26.11
N GLY A 241 -0.68 5.94 25.46
CA GLY A 241 -0.66 4.55 25.01
C GLY A 241 -0.11 4.32 23.61
N MET A 242 -0.88 3.61 22.79
CA MET A 242 -0.57 3.24 21.40
C MET A 242 -0.38 4.46 20.51
N SER A 243 -1.08 5.56 20.76
CA SER A 243 -1.04 6.74 19.89
C SER A 243 0.31 7.46 19.98
N LEU A 244 0.88 7.64 21.18
CA LEU A 244 2.25 8.10 21.36
C LEU A 244 3.28 7.13 20.78
N GLY A 245 3.09 5.81 20.94
CA GLY A 245 3.98 4.82 20.34
C GLY A 245 3.99 4.89 18.80
N LEU A 246 2.81 5.07 18.20
CA LEU A 246 2.67 5.32 16.75
C LEU A 246 3.34 6.63 16.34
N ARG A 247 3.17 7.69 17.13
CA ARG A 247 3.84 8.97 16.88
C ARG A 247 5.35 8.79 16.92
N LEU A 248 5.91 8.18 17.97
CA LEU A 248 7.35 7.94 18.09
C LEU A 248 7.91 7.14 16.90
N MET A 249 7.13 6.19 16.38
CA MET A 249 7.50 5.42 15.21
C MET A 249 7.51 6.26 13.91
N CYS A 250 6.57 7.19 13.75
CA CYS A 250 6.40 7.95 12.50
C CYS A 250 7.04 9.35 12.50
N ASP A 251 7.28 9.95 13.67
CA ASP A 251 7.73 11.33 13.82
C ASP A 251 9.26 11.43 13.78
N ARG A 252 9.75 12.15 12.77
CA ARG A 252 11.16 12.50 12.52
C ARG A 252 11.38 14.00 12.51
N ASN A 253 10.45 14.74 13.10
CA ASN A 253 10.54 16.18 13.25
C ASN A 253 11.60 16.53 14.30
N LYS A 254 12.38 17.57 14.03
CA LYS A 254 13.42 18.12 14.92
C LYS A 254 12.84 19.00 16.03
N HIS A 255 11.61 19.51 15.85
CA HIS A 255 10.93 20.34 16.83
C HIS A 255 10.35 19.52 18.00
N HIS A 256 10.22 18.21 17.85
CA HIS A 256 9.69 17.30 18.87
C HIS A 256 10.77 16.42 19.48
N TRP A 257 12.04 16.81 19.39
CA TRP A 257 13.15 15.96 19.82
C TRP A 257 13.10 15.72 21.33
N VAL A 258 12.92 16.78 22.11
CA VAL A 258 12.86 16.68 23.58
C VAL A 258 11.70 15.77 23.99
N ASP A 259 10.50 16.04 23.50
CA ASP A 259 9.30 15.31 23.89
C ASP A 259 9.36 13.82 23.49
N LEU A 260 9.85 13.49 22.29
CA LEU A 260 9.82 12.11 21.80
C LEU A 260 11.07 11.29 22.08
N VAL A 261 12.26 11.91 22.04
CA VAL A 261 13.53 11.17 22.18
C VAL A 261 14.03 11.19 23.62
N LEU A 262 13.87 12.32 24.32
CA LEU A 262 14.35 12.42 25.69
C LEU A 262 13.38 11.77 26.68
N GLU A 263 12.08 12.03 26.56
CA GLU A 263 11.09 11.43 27.46
C GLU A 263 10.79 9.97 27.12
N GLY A 264 10.80 9.68 25.81
CA GLY A 264 10.63 8.34 25.26
C GLY A 264 9.19 7.85 25.34
N TRP A 265 8.96 6.64 24.82
CA TRP A 265 7.65 6.00 24.91
C TRP A 265 7.66 4.92 25.98
N LYS A 266 6.78 5.06 26.98
CA LYS A 266 6.67 4.15 28.12
C LYS A 266 5.27 3.55 28.16
N PRO A 267 5.02 2.39 27.52
CA PRO A 267 3.68 1.84 27.40
C PRO A 267 3.07 1.55 28.78
N PRO A 268 1.86 2.06 29.07
CA PRO A 268 1.07 1.61 30.21
C PRO A 268 0.84 0.10 30.17
N THR A 269 0.75 -0.55 31.34
CA THR A 269 0.49 -2.00 31.41
C THR A 269 -0.81 -2.39 30.70
N SER A 270 -1.82 -1.54 30.76
CA SER A 270 -3.08 -1.65 30.01
C SER A 270 -2.84 -1.69 28.49
N THR A 271 -2.00 -0.79 27.96
CA THR A 271 -1.62 -0.78 26.53
C THR A 271 -0.96 -2.09 26.12
N ILE A 272 -0.02 -2.60 26.92
CA ILE A 272 0.65 -3.88 26.67
C ILE A 272 -0.38 -5.02 26.59
N ILE A 273 -1.34 -5.05 27.52
CA ILE A 273 -2.41 -6.07 27.54
C ILE A 273 -3.32 -5.94 26.30
N ILE A 274 -3.72 -4.72 25.94
CA ILE A 274 -4.57 -4.44 24.77
C ILE A 274 -3.86 -4.93 23.49
N VAL A 275 -2.59 -4.57 23.32
CA VAL A 275 -1.76 -4.99 22.18
C VAL A 275 -1.61 -6.52 22.16
N ALA A 276 -1.30 -7.14 23.30
CA ALA A 276 -1.18 -8.60 23.44
C ALA A 276 -2.45 -9.36 23.05
N ILE A 277 -3.62 -8.85 23.42
CA ILE A 277 -4.91 -9.48 23.08
C ILE A 277 -5.27 -9.24 21.61
N SER A 278 -4.92 -8.09 21.04
CA SER A 278 -5.29 -7.71 19.67
C SER A 278 -4.68 -8.63 18.58
N LEU A 279 -3.50 -9.21 18.85
CA LEU A 279 -2.79 -10.11 17.93
C LEU A 279 -3.50 -11.45 17.72
N PRO A 280 -3.78 -12.27 18.76
CA PRO A 280 -4.57 -13.49 18.59
C PRO A 280 -6.02 -13.19 18.19
N ALA A 281 -6.59 -12.05 18.61
CA ALA A 281 -7.91 -11.64 18.15
C ALA A 281 -7.95 -11.48 16.61
N ALA A 282 -6.90 -10.94 15.99
CA ALA A 282 -6.83 -10.83 14.53
C ALA A 282 -6.99 -12.20 13.84
N LEU A 283 -6.31 -13.23 14.35
CA LEU A 283 -6.39 -14.60 13.83
C LEU A 283 -7.77 -15.22 14.06
N LEU A 284 -8.34 -15.03 15.25
CA LEU A 284 -9.66 -15.53 15.60
C LEU A 284 -10.75 -14.92 14.70
N PHE A 285 -10.73 -13.60 14.50
CA PHE A 285 -11.65 -12.91 13.62
C PHE A 285 -11.45 -13.29 12.15
N ALA A 286 -10.20 -13.44 11.68
CA ALA A 286 -9.93 -13.92 10.33
C ALA A 286 -10.52 -15.31 10.09
N TYR A 287 -10.33 -16.22 11.05
CA TYR A 287 -10.90 -17.57 11.00
C TYR A 287 -12.43 -17.54 11.03
N ALA A 288 -13.03 -16.74 11.92
CA ALA A 288 -14.47 -16.58 12.02
C ALA A 288 -15.07 -16.03 10.72
N GLN A 289 -14.48 -14.98 10.14
CA GLN A 289 -14.88 -14.45 8.84
C GLN A 289 -14.81 -15.53 7.75
N HIS A 290 -13.68 -16.24 7.66
CA HIS A 290 -13.47 -17.29 6.66
C HIS A 290 -14.53 -18.40 6.74
N ARG A 291 -14.92 -18.79 7.96
CA ARG A 291 -15.91 -19.83 8.22
C ARG A 291 -17.34 -19.35 8.00
N LEU A 292 -17.68 -18.13 8.42
CA LEU A 292 -19.03 -17.58 8.32
C LEU A 292 -19.40 -17.15 6.89
N PHE A 293 -18.41 -16.77 6.06
CA PHE A 293 -18.66 -16.27 4.70
C PHE A 293 -17.93 -17.10 3.64
N PRO A 294 -18.35 -18.36 3.38
CA PRO A 294 -17.69 -19.27 2.43
C PRO A 294 -17.66 -18.76 0.98
N LYS A 295 -18.65 -17.95 0.57
CA LYS A 295 -18.90 -17.60 -0.84
C LYS A 295 -18.42 -16.20 -1.28
N SER A 296 -17.88 -15.37 -0.38
CA SER A 296 -18.08 -13.90 -0.50
C SER A 296 -16.94 -13.06 -1.12
N TYR A 297 -15.81 -13.63 -1.51
CA TYR A 297 -14.66 -12.80 -1.94
C TYR A 297 -14.42 -12.75 -3.46
N ARG A 298 -14.92 -13.74 -4.23
CA ARG A 298 -14.82 -13.72 -5.69
C ARG A 298 -16.20 -13.52 -6.28
N LYS A 299 -16.52 -12.31 -6.78
CA LYS A 299 -17.51 -12.24 -7.85
C LYS A 299 -16.87 -12.95 -9.03
N VAL A 300 -17.50 -14.04 -9.45
CA VAL A 300 -17.33 -14.60 -10.80
C VAL A 300 -17.32 -13.40 -11.75
N PRO A 301 -16.38 -13.30 -12.70
CA PRO A 301 -16.58 -12.32 -13.77
C PRO A 301 -18.04 -12.49 -14.18
N GLU A 302 -18.84 -11.42 -14.11
CA GLU A 302 -19.94 -11.36 -15.06
C GLU A 302 -19.18 -11.55 -16.35
N ASP A 303 -19.31 -12.77 -16.91
CA ASP A 303 -19.14 -12.95 -18.32
C ASP A 303 -19.99 -11.81 -18.84
N ASP A 304 -19.32 -10.74 -19.29
CA ASP A 304 -19.77 -10.02 -20.43
C ASP A 304 -19.94 -11.17 -21.45
N GLU A 305 -21.09 -11.84 -21.39
CA GLU A 305 -21.89 -12.07 -22.56
C GLU A 305 -21.93 -10.70 -23.25
N GLU A 306 -20.84 -10.36 -23.95
CA GLU A 306 -20.94 -10.10 -25.36
C GLU A 306 -21.92 -11.16 -25.84
N GLU A 307 -23.18 -10.78 -25.79
CA GLU A 307 -24.29 -11.39 -26.46
C GLU A 307 -23.81 -11.43 -27.91
N ILE A 308 -23.05 -12.47 -28.25
CA ILE A 308 -22.64 -12.74 -29.61
C ILE A 308 -23.99 -12.81 -30.30
N PRO A 309 -24.34 -11.81 -31.14
CA PRO A 309 -25.65 -11.81 -31.78
C PRO A 309 -25.78 -13.17 -32.45
N PRO A 310 -26.90 -13.89 -32.26
CA PRO A 310 -27.04 -15.26 -32.73
C PRO A 310 -26.59 -15.29 -34.18
N LEU A 311 -25.54 -16.07 -34.45
CA LEU A 311 -25.05 -16.30 -35.81
C LEU A 311 -26.30 -16.57 -36.65
N PRO A 312 -26.50 -15.85 -37.77
CA PRO A 312 -27.71 -15.97 -38.56
C PRO A 312 -27.92 -17.45 -38.84
N GLU A 313 -29.07 -17.94 -38.39
CA GLU A 313 -29.53 -19.31 -38.54
C GLU A 313 -29.19 -19.75 -39.95
N ARG A 314 -28.26 -20.70 -40.04
CA ARG A 314 -27.75 -21.21 -41.30
C ARG A 314 -28.94 -21.85 -41.98
N ALA A 315 -29.60 -21.09 -42.85
CA ALA A 315 -30.76 -21.54 -43.61
C ALA A 315 -30.45 -22.93 -44.13
N SER A 316 -31.29 -23.89 -43.73
CA SER A 316 -31.24 -25.25 -44.21
C SER A 316 -31.30 -25.21 -45.73
N ILE A 317 -30.15 -25.40 -46.37
CA ILE A 317 -30.06 -25.77 -47.79
C ILE A 317 -30.52 -27.22 -47.86
N THR A 318 -31.84 -27.42 -47.73
CA THR A 318 -32.53 -28.47 -48.44
C THR A 318 -32.52 -28.11 -49.92
N ASP A 319 -32.19 -29.10 -50.73
CA ASP A 319 -32.16 -29.12 -52.20
C ASP A 319 -30.91 -28.56 -52.89
N GLU A 320 -29.83 -29.35 -52.90
CA GLU A 320 -28.96 -29.38 -54.09
C GLU A 320 -28.55 -30.81 -54.49
N LYS A 321 -29.10 -31.20 -55.63
CA LYS A 321 -28.83 -32.37 -56.50
C LYS A 321 -27.48 -33.06 -56.34
N GLU A 322 -27.55 -34.40 -56.40
CA GLU A 322 -26.45 -35.32 -56.69
C GLU A 322 -25.41 -34.76 -57.66
N LYS A 323 -24.17 -34.63 -57.15
CA LYS A 323 -22.97 -34.43 -57.97
C LYS A 323 -22.10 -35.68 -57.84
N PRO A 324 -21.65 -36.30 -58.95
CA PRO A 324 -20.98 -37.60 -58.93
C PRO A 324 -19.61 -37.56 -58.23
N PRO A 325 -19.14 -38.70 -57.70
CA PRO A 325 -17.98 -38.77 -56.83
C PRO A 325 -16.67 -38.43 -57.57
N VAL A 326 -15.97 -37.42 -57.09
CA VAL A 326 -14.60 -37.08 -57.51
C VAL A 326 -13.65 -38.13 -56.93
N ARG A 327 -13.11 -38.97 -57.82
CA ARG A 327 -12.01 -39.92 -57.54
C ARG A 327 -10.72 -39.13 -57.32
N ILE A 328 -10.28 -38.99 -56.06
CA ILE A 328 -8.95 -38.51 -55.73
C ILE A 328 -7.96 -39.67 -55.97
N ARG A 329 -7.16 -39.59 -57.02
CA ARG A 329 -6.00 -40.48 -57.22
C ARG A 329 -4.84 -39.95 -56.38
N ILE A 330 -4.47 -40.69 -55.34
CA ILE A 330 -3.23 -40.49 -54.60
C ILE A 330 -2.11 -41.11 -55.43
N ALA A 331 -1.24 -40.28 -56.00
CA ALA A 331 0.01 -40.73 -56.59
C ALA A 331 1.02 -40.91 -55.44
N VAL A 332 1.27 -42.16 -55.05
CA VAL A 332 2.40 -42.55 -54.20
C VAL A 332 3.63 -42.52 -55.10
N GLN A 333 4.50 -41.54 -54.90
CA GLN A 333 5.82 -41.51 -55.52
C GLN A 333 6.81 -42.12 -54.53
N GLU A 334 7.13 -43.40 -54.74
CA GLU A 334 8.25 -44.08 -54.10
C GLU A 334 9.55 -43.42 -54.56
N ALA A 335 10.28 -42.80 -53.62
CA ALA A 335 11.66 -42.41 -53.83
C ALA A 335 12.57 -43.34 -53.04
N SER A 336 13.37 -44.06 -53.81
CA SER A 336 14.37 -45.04 -53.43
C SER A 336 15.51 -44.44 -52.59
N SER A 337 16.04 -45.28 -51.71
CA SER A 337 17.29 -45.18 -50.94
C SER A 337 18.46 -44.49 -51.66
N THR A 338 19.34 -43.80 -50.92
CA THR A 338 20.80 -44.08 -50.87
C THR A 338 21.56 -43.12 -49.92
N SER A 339 22.28 -43.76 -48.98
CA SER A 339 23.52 -43.42 -48.26
C SER A 339 23.80 -42.03 -47.64
N ALA A 340 24.17 -42.08 -46.35
CA ALA A 340 25.06 -41.15 -45.65
C ALA A 340 26.50 -41.18 -46.23
N PRO A 341 27.36 -40.15 -46.02
CA PRO A 341 28.11 -40.10 -44.75
C PRO A 341 28.59 -38.70 -44.24
N THR A 342 28.71 -38.63 -42.90
CA THR A 342 29.73 -37.94 -42.04
C THR A 342 29.92 -36.40 -42.00
N PRO A 343 30.43 -35.89 -40.85
CA PRO A 343 30.17 -34.54 -40.34
C PRO A 343 31.31 -33.55 -40.66
N VAL A 344 30.98 -32.26 -40.74
CA VAL A 344 31.98 -31.18 -40.76
C VAL A 344 31.56 -30.06 -39.81
N GLU A 345 32.58 -29.64 -39.08
CA GLU A 345 32.72 -28.70 -38.00
C GLU A 345 32.71 -27.25 -38.48
N GLY A 346 32.16 -26.34 -37.67
CA GLY A 346 32.63 -24.95 -37.58
C GLY A 346 31.86 -23.85 -38.33
N SER A 347 31.89 -22.68 -37.68
CA SER A 347 31.70 -21.32 -38.20
C SER A 347 30.41 -20.58 -37.83
N ILE A 348 30.60 -19.73 -36.83
CA ILE A 348 29.96 -18.44 -36.53
C ILE A 348 29.59 -17.66 -37.81
N HIS A 349 28.38 -17.08 -37.87
CA HIS A 349 28.16 -15.70 -38.33
C HIS A 349 26.78 -15.14 -37.94
N THR A 350 26.84 -14.01 -37.26
CA THR A 350 25.83 -12.97 -37.03
C THR A 350 25.39 -12.27 -38.32
N GLU A 351 24.08 -12.03 -38.46
CA GLU A 351 23.37 -10.97 -39.23
C GLU A 351 21.89 -11.42 -39.34
N SER A 352 20.83 -10.63 -39.40
CA SER A 352 20.60 -9.19 -39.33
C SER A 352 19.06 -9.02 -39.25
N ASP A 353 18.53 -8.50 -38.15
CA ASP A 353 17.11 -8.09 -38.05
C ASP A 353 17.04 -6.56 -38.01
N ILE A 354 17.32 -5.95 -39.17
CA ILE A 354 17.02 -4.54 -39.46
C ILE A 354 16.09 -4.57 -40.66
N ASN A 355 14.79 -4.80 -40.45
CA ASN A 355 13.77 -4.59 -41.49
C ASN A 355 12.33 -4.54 -40.94
N LEU A 356 12.11 -4.00 -39.73
CA LEU A 356 10.76 -3.81 -39.19
C LEU A 356 10.39 -2.36 -38.82
N MET A 357 11.25 -1.38 -39.06
CA MET A 357 10.96 0.04 -38.74
C MET A 357 10.59 0.94 -39.93
N GLU A 358 10.67 0.45 -41.18
CA GLU A 358 10.42 1.31 -42.35
C GLU A 358 8.95 1.32 -42.84
N ARG A 359 8.05 0.53 -42.22
CA ARG A 359 6.63 0.45 -42.62
C ARG A 359 5.65 1.34 -41.86
N ARG A 360 6.10 2.15 -40.89
CA ARG A 360 5.20 3.01 -40.09
C ARG A 360 5.28 4.51 -40.35
N GLN A 361 6.13 4.97 -41.28
CA GLN A 361 6.26 6.40 -41.58
C GLN A 361 5.55 6.89 -42.85
N SER A 362 4.86 6.03 -43.61
CA SER A 362 4.18 6.43 -44.86
C SER A 362 2.67 6.72 -44.76
N GLN A 363 2.09 6.86 -43.57
CA GLN A 363 0.64 7.07 -43.41
C GLN A 363 0.20 8.38 -42.72
N LEU A 364 1.08 9.38 -42.55
CA LEU A 364 0.72 10.62 -41.84
C LEU A 364 1.04 11.93 -42.57
N THR A 365 1.16 11.91 -43.89
CA THR A 365 1.30 13.13 -44.70
C THR A 365 0.34 13.11 -45.89
N ASP A 366 -0.95 13.33 -45.63
CA ASP A 366 -1.85 13.89 -46.63
C ASP A 366 -3.10 14.45 -45.95
N SER A 367 -3.11 15.75 -45.71
CA SER A 367 -4.33 16.57 -45.53
C SER A 367 -3.92 18.01 -45.26
N SER A 368 -3.56 18.73 -46.32
CA SER A 368 -3.58 20.18 -46.32
C SER A 368 -4.51 20.70 -47.43
N TYR A 369 -5.37 21.63 -47.04
CA TYR A 369 -5.81 22.80 -47.80
C TYR A 369 -7.02 22.70 -48.74
N THR A 370 -8.03 23.52 -48.47
CA THR A 370 -8.63 24.43 -49.48
C THR A 370 -9.31 25.62 -48.76
N PRO A 371 -9.08 26.86 -49.21
CA PRO A 371 -9.83 28.04 -48.81
C PRO A 371 -10.82 28.47 -49.92
N SER A 372 -11.95 29.03 -49.51
CA SER A 372 -12.75 30.00 -50.28
C SER A 372 -13.71 30.71 -49.35
#